data_AF-A0A7J4SU12-F1
#
_entry.id   AF-A0A7J4SU12-F1
#
_cell.length_a   1.000
_cell.length_b   1.000
_cell.length_c   1.000
_cell.angle_alpha   90.00
_cell.angle_beta   90.00
_cell.angle_gamma   90.00
#
_symmetry.space_group_name_H-M   'P 1'
#
loop_
_entity.id
_entity.type
_entity.pdbx_description
1 polymer ?
#
loop_
_entity_poly.entity_id
_entity_poly.type
_entity_poly.pdbx_seq_one_letter_code
_entity_poly.pdbx_strand_id
1 'polypeptide(L)'
;MAEKLNAAMASIGVNLSMALLKAAVAILTGSIGILAETLHSGLDLLASVFAYLGIKKATEPSDTTHHYGHHKFGNASSLLQGALLAITALFVIYEAINRLLHAAPIESLGAGLAVMLFSMVVAIITSRYLHEVSIREGSSVLEADATHFTSDVLGSIAVLAGLGMAAAGFPRETRSLQSWWGSSCSTCPMTFQAGQPACYSIWHRTEESSRRLKSR
;
A
#
# COMPACT_ATOMS: atom_id res chain seq x y z
N MET A 1 22.09 13.80 -4.65
CA MET A 1 21.18 14.97 -4.42
C MET A 1 20.10 15.08 -5.51
N ALA A 2 20.47 15.37 -6.77
CA ALA A 2 19.50 15.39 -7.88
C ALA A 2 18.83 14.02 -8.08
N GLU A 3 19.55 12.92 -7.84
CA GLU A 3 19.03 11.56 -7.98
C GLU A 3 17.85 11.27 -7.02
N LYS A 4 17.92 11.68 -5.74
CA LYS A 4 16.79 11.54 -4.79
C LYS A 4 15.55 12.29 -5.25
N LEU A 5 15.73 13.53 -5.71
CA LEU A 5 14.64 14.39 -6.16
C LEU A 5 14.01 13.83 -7.44
N ASN A 6 14.83 13.34 -8.38
CA ASN A 6 14.38 12.73 -9.61
C ASN A 6 13.59 11.44 -9.35
N ALA A 7 14.05 10.59 -8.43
CA ALA A 7 13.33 9.38 -8.05
C ALA A 7 12.00 9.68 -7.37
N ALA A 8 11.95 10.69 -6.49
CA ALA A 8 10.70 11.16 -5.89
C ALA A 8 9.73 11.74 -6.94
N MET A 9 10.24 12.50 -7.93
CA MET A 9 9.42 12.98 -9.06
C MET A 9 8.92 11.84 -9.94
N ALA A 10 9.74 10.80 -10.16
CA ALA A 10 9.32 9.61 -10.90
C ALA A 10 8.17 8.89 -10.17
N SER A 11 8.27 8.73 -8.84
CA SER A 11 7.20 8.16 -8.01
C SER A 11 5.89 8.95 -8.16
N ILE A 12 5.94 10.29 -8.06
CA ILE A 12 4.78 11.16 -8.29
C ILE A 12 4.21 10.96 -9.70
N GLY A 13 5.07 10.92 -10.72
CA GLY A 13 4.64 10.72 -12.11
C GLY A 13 3.92 9.39 -12.31
N VAL A 14 4.44 8.31 -11.71
CA VAL A 14 3.80 6.99 -11.74
C VAL A 14 2.45 7.03 -11.02
N ASN A 15 2.39 7.54 -9.79
CA ASN A 15 1.14 7.58 -9.02
C ASN A 15 0.08 8.46 -9.68
N LEU A 16 0.49 9.58 -10.29
CA LEU A 16 -0.41 10.44 -11.06
C LEU A 16 -0.95 9.69 -12.29
N SER A 17 -0.08 8.99 -13.03
CA SER A 17 -0.50 8.21 -14.20
C SER A 17 -1.48 7.10 -13.83
N MET A 18 -1.26 6.42 -12.70
CA MET A 18 -2.15 5.38 -12.18
C MET A 18 -3.49 5.96 -11.73
N ALA A 19 -3.47 7.07 -10.98
CA ALA A 19 -4.68 7.74 -10.52
C ALA A 19 -5.54 8.22 -11.69
N LEU A 20 -4.94 8.80 -12.73
CA LEU A 20 -5.66 9.23 -13.93
C LEU A 20 -6.24 8.04 -14.71
N LEU A 21 -5.48 6.96 -14.88
CA LEU A 21 -5.95 5.76 -15.55
C LEU A 21 -7.15 5.14 -14.81
N LYS A 22 -7.04 4.98 -13.48
CA LYS A 22 -8.11 4.45 -12.63
C LYS A 22 -9.33 5.37 -12.63
N ALA A 23 -9.13 6.69 -12.55
CA ALA A 23 -10.21 7.67 -12.60
C ALA A 23 -10.97 7.64 -13.94
N ALA A 24 -10.26 7.54 -15.07
CA ALA A 24 -10.89 7.43 -16.37
C ALA A 24 -11.77 6.17 -16.45
N VAL A 25 -11.26 5.03 -15.98
CA VAL A 25 -12.02 3.77 -15.96
C VAL A 25 -13.18 3.85 -14.97
N ALA A 26 -13.01 4.50 -13.81
CA ALA A 26 -14.07 4.68 -12.82
C ALA A 26 -15.25 5.48 -13.39
N ILE A 27 -14.97 6.56 -14.12
CA ILE A 27 -15.99 7.40 -14.75
C ILE A 27 -16.71 6.64 -15.87
N LEU A 28 -15.97 5.88 -16.69
CA LEU A 28 -16.53 5.11 -17.80
C LEU A 28 -17.41 3.95 -17.32
N THR A 29 -17.02 3.27 -16.24
CA THR A 29 -17.76 2.13 -15.70
C THR A 29 -18.88 2.55 -14.76
N GLY A 30 -18.76 3.70 -14.07
CA GLY A 30 -19.71 4.12 -13.03
C GLY A 30 -19.68 3.24 -11.77
N SER A 31 -18.65 2.40 -11.61
CA SER A 31 -18.57 1.41 -10.53
C SER A 31 -18.03 2.03 -9.24
N ILE A 32 -18.79 1.85 -8.15
CA ILE A 32 -18.38 2.22 -6.79
C ILE A 32 -17.09 1.46 -6.39
N GLY A 33 -16.86 0.26 -6.94
CA GLY A 33 -15.60 -0.50 -6.82
C GLY A 33 -14.37 0.26 -7.29
N ILE A 34 -14.43 0.68 -8.54
CA ILE A 34 -13.31 1.34 -9.19
C ILE A 34 -13.14 2.77 -8.64
N LEU A 35 -14.22 3.39 -8.17
CA LEU A 35 -14.17 4.68 -7.48
C LEU A 35 -13.38 4.60 -6.17
N ALA A 36 -13.61 3.58 -5.34
CA ALA A 36 -12.85 3.38 -4.10
C ALA A 36 -11.35 3.14 -4.39
N GLU A 37 -11.05 2.35 -5.42
CA GLU A 37 -9.68 2.09 -5.88
C GLU A 37 -9.00 3.35 -6.45
N THR A 38 -9.78 4.24 -7.08
CA THR A 38 -9.30 5.54 -7.54
C THR A 38 -8.95 6.44 -6.36
N LEU A 39 -9.79 6.48 -5.32
CA LEU A 39 -9.52 7.24 -4.10
C LEU A 39 -8.25 6.75 -3.40
N HIS A 40 -8.04 5.43 -3.34
CA HIS A 40 -6.82 4.81 -2.83
C HIS A 40 -5.57 5.34 -3.56
N SER A 41 -5.57 5.26 -4.90
CA SER A 41 -4.45 5.79 -5.71
C SER A 41 -4.27 7.32 -5.61
N GLY A 42 -5.35 8.06 -5.30
CA GLY A 42 -5.28 9.50 -5.05
C GLY A 42 -4.58 9.83 -3.72
N LEU A 43 -4.84 9.03 -2.67
CA LEU A 43 -4.14 9.16 -1.40
C LEU A 43 -2.65 8.81 -1.54
N ASP A 44 -2.32 7.81 -2.35
CA ASP A 44 -0.93 7.45 -2.66
C ASP A 44 -0.20 8.59 -3.39
N LEU A 45 -0.85 9.24 -4.36
CA LEU A 45 -0.31 10.41 -5.01
C LEU A 45 -0.03 11.55 -4.01
N LEU A 46 -0.95 11.81 -3.09
CA LEU A 46 -0.74 12.80 -2.03
C LEU A 46 0.44 12.43 -1.13
N ALA A 47 0.57 11.14 -0.76
CA ALA A 47 1.69 10.65 0.03
C ALA A 47 3.03 10.88 -0.68
N SER A 48 3.12 10.57 -1.98
CA SER A 48 4.35 10.81 -2.77
C SER A 48 4.67 12.29 -2.94
N VAL A 49 3.67 13.17 -3.01
CA VAL A 49 3.89 14.62 -3.01
C VAL A 49 4.47 15.08 -1.67
N PHE A 50 3.94 14.59 -0.55
CA PHE A 50 4.51 14.88 0.77
C PHE A 50 5.95 14.35 0.90
N ALA A 51 6.22 13.14 0.41
CA ALA A 51 7.56 12.57 0.36
C ALA A 51 8.54 13.48 -0.41
N TYR A 52 8.16 13.95 -1.59
CA TYR A 52 8.96 14.90 -2.37
C TYR A 52 9.21 16.21 -1.62
N LEU A 53 8.17 16.80 -1.00
CA LEU A 53 8.32 18.02 -0.22
C LEU A 53 9.24 17.81 0.99
N GLY A 54 9.13 16.65 1.65
CA GLY A 54 10.00 16.24 2.75
C GLY A 54 11.46 16.14 2.34
N ILE A 55 11.74 15.50 1.20
CA ILE A 55 13.10 15.39 0.64
C ILE A 55 13.60 16.77 0.24
N LYS A 56 12.80 17.57 -0.46
CA LYS A 56 13.16 18.92 -0.90
C LYS A 56 13.54 19.80 0.29
N LYS A 57 12.74 19.78 1.36
CA LYS A 57 13.01 20.54 2.58
C LYS A 57 14.20 19.99 3.36
N ALA A 58 14.37 18.67 3.41
CA ALA A 58 15.52 18.04 4.05
C ALA A 58 16.86 18.30 3.33
N THR A 59 16.79 18.70 2.06
CA THR A 59 17.96 18.99 1.21
C THR A 59 18.32 20.49 1.20
N GLU A 60 17.50 21.35 1.82
CA GLU A 60 17.76 22.78 1.88
C GLU A 60 18.96 23.09 2.81
N PRO A 61 19.92 23.94 2.37
CA PRO A 61 21.12 24.26 3.14
C PRO A 61 20.78 24.88 4.51
N SER A 62 21.71 24.81 5.45
CA SER A 62 21.48 25.32 6.82
C SER A 62 21.25 26.83 6.80
N ASP A 63 20.08 27.24 7.26
CA ASP A 63 19.73 28.63 7.53
C ASP A 63 20.15 29.01 8.96
N THR A 64 20.27 30.31 9.21
CA THR A 64 20.62 30.95 10.49
C THR A 64 19.74 30.51 11.67
N THR A 65 18.53 30.01 11.42
CA THR A 65 17.63 29.47 12.46
C THR A 65 17.83 27.97 12.75
N HIS A 66 18.54 27.23 11.89
CA HIS A 66 18.74 25.77 12.03
C HIS A 66 20.21 25.36 11.76
N HIS A 67 21.07 25.64 12.74
CA HIS A 67 22.51 25.34 12.68
C HIS A 67 22.88 23.84 12.48
N TYR A 68 21.97 22.91 12.80
CA TYR A 68 22.18 21.46 12.65
C TYR A 68 21.64 20.87 11.32
N GLY A 69 21.11 21.70 10.42
CA GLY A 69 20.57 21.27 9.12
C GLY A 69 19.15 20.69 9.18
N HIS A 70 18.48 20.62 8.01
CA HIS A 70 17.06 20.25 7.88
C HIS A 70 16.83 18.72 7.75
N HIS A 71 17.81 17.87 8.06
CA HIS A 71 17.69 16.41 7.90
C HIS A 71 16.54 15.78 8.71
N LYS A 72 16.11 16.41 9.82
CA LYS A 72 14.95 15.94 10.62
C LYS A 72 13.62 15.98 9.85
N PHE A 73 13.50 16.84 8.84
CA PHE A 73 12.29 16.96 8.03
C PHE A 73 12.04 15.71 7.18
N GLY A 74 13.09 14.98 6.79
CA GLY A 74 12.95 13.70 6.11
C GLY A 74 12.24 12.66 6.98
N ASN A 75 12.69 12.49 8.23
CA ASN A 75 12.05 11.55 9.16
C ASN A 75 10.60 11.94 9.49
N ALA A 76 10.32 13.24 9.64
CA ALA A 76 8.95 13.71 9.83
C ALA A 76 8.05 13.37 8.63
N SER A 77 8.59 13.49 7.41
CA SER A 77 7.88 13.10 6.19
C SER A 77 7.60 11.60 6.12
N SER A 78 8.58 10.75 6.46
CA SER A 78 8.38 9.28 6.49
C SER A 78 7.31 8.88 7.52
N LEU A 79 7.29 9.53 8.68
CA LEU A 79 6.26 9.29 9.71
C LEU A 79 4.87 9.72 9.23
N LEU A 80 4.77 10.88 8.58
CA LEU A 80 3.52 11.38 8.01
C LEU A 80 3.00 10.43 6.91
N GLN A 81 3.89 9.94 6.06
CA GLN A 81 3.55 8.93 5.05
C GLN A 81 3.03 7.64 5.70
N GLY A 82 3.72 7.13 6.72
CA GLY A 82 3.26 5.95 7.48
C GLY A 82 1.89 6.15 8.15
N ALA A 83 1.60 7.36 8.63
CA ALA A 83 0.31 7.69 9.22
C ALA A 83 -0.82 7.73 8.16
N LEU A 84 -0.58 8.35 7.01
CA LEU A 84 -1.49 8.33 5.86
C LEU A 84 -1.82 6.90 5.43
N LEU A 85 -0.78 6.08 5.30
CA LEU A 85 -0.86 4.64 5.02
C LEU A 85 -1.77 3.89 5.99
N ALA A 86 -1.59 4.12 7.29
CA ALA A 86 -2.41 3.49 8.32
C ALA A 86 -3.89 3.87 8.20
N ILE A 87 -4.17 5.15 7.91
CA ILE A 87 -5.53 5.64 7.67
C ILE A 87 -6.14 4.99 6.43
N THR A 88 -5.40 4.94 5.32
CA THR A 88 -5.83 4.30 4.09
C THR A 88 -6.12 2.81 4.29
N ALA A 89 -5.27 2.10 5.03
CA ALA A 89 -5.49 0.69 5.36
C ALA A 89 -6.79 0.46 6.15
N LEU A 90 -7.09 1.31 7.13
CA LEU A 90 -8.35 1.26 7.87
C LEU A 90 -9.55 1.53 6.97
N PHE A 91 -9.43 2.49 6.04
CA PHE A 91 -10.48 2.79 5.06
C PHE A 91 -10.75 1.61 4.13
N VAL A 92 -9.70 0.95 3.61
CA VAL A 92 -9.83 -0.24 2.76
C VAL A 92 -10.50 -1.39 3.52
N ILE A 93 -10.14 -1.62 4.78
CA ILE A 93 -10.78 -2.65 5.62
C ILE A 93 -12.27 -2.34 5.82
N TYR A 94 -12.60 -1.07 6.13
CA TYR A 94 -13.98 -0.64 6.28
C TYR A 94 -14.79 -0.88 5.01
N GLU A 95 -14.25 -0.49 3.86
CA GLU A 95 -14.88 -0.69 2.55
C GLU A 95 -15.04 -2.17 2.21
N ALA A 96 -14.05 -3.01 2.53
CA ALA A 96 -14.12 -4.46 2.35
C ALA A 96 -15.23 -5.11 3.19
N ILE A 97 -15.36 -4.70 4.47
CA ILE A 97 -16.46 -5.16 5.35
C ILE A 97 -17.80 -4.68 4.79
N ASN A 98 -17.88 -3.43 4.37
CA ASN A 98 -19.11 -2.85 3.83
C ASN A 98 -19.58 -3.62 2.58
N ARG A 99 -18.66 -4.02 1.69
CA ARG A 99 -18.95 -4.84 0.50
C ARG A 99 -19.33 -6.28 0.81
N LEU A 100 -18.83 -6.82 1.93
CA LEU A 100 -19.21 -8.15 2.38
C LEU A 100 -20.64 -8.16 2.94
N LEU A 101 -21.04 -7.09 3.63
CA LEU A 101 -22.37 -6.94 4.23
C LEU A 101 -23.42 -6.51 3.20
N HIS A 102 -23.08 -5.54 2.36
CA HIS A 102 -23.92 -5.08 1.26
C HIS A 102 -23.37 -5.70 -0.01
N ALA A 103 -23.97 -6.81 -0.46
CA ALA A 103 -23.60 -7.49 -1.70
C ALA A 103 -23.78 -6.56 -2.91
N ALA A 104 -22.79 -5.69 -3.13
CA ALA A 104 -22.76 -4.79 -4.26
C ALA A 104 -22.51 -5.64 -5.52
N PRO A 105 -23.30 -5.44 -6.59
CA PRO A 105 -23.05 -6.12 -7.84
C PRO A 105 -21.62 -5.78 -8.32
N ILE A 106 -20.83 -6.81 -8.62
CA ILE A 106 -19.50 -6.63 -9.19
C ILE A 106 -19.68 -6.29 -10.66
N GLU A 107 -20.10 -5.06 -10.94
CA GLU A 107 -20.19 -4.56 -12.30
C GLU A 107 -18.78 -4.30 -12.85
N SER A 108 -18.47 -4.96 -13.97
CA SER A 108 -17.19 -4.98 -14.69
C SER A 108 -16.02 -5.75 -14.05
N LEU A 109 -16.17 -7.06 -13.85
CA LEU A 109 -15.03 -7.94 -13.50
C LEU A 109 -13.84 -7.75 -14.47
N GLY A 110 -14.10 -7.66 -15.78
CA GLY A 110 -13.05 -7.68 -16.81
C GLY A 110 -12.16 -6.44 -16.86
N ALA A 111 -12.75 -5.24 -16.96
CA ALA A 111 -11.99 -3.99 -17.06
C ALA A 111 -11.24 -3.67 -15.76
N GLY A 112 -11.86 -3.89 -14.61
CA GLY A 112 -11.23 -3.70 -13.30
C GLY A 112 -10.06 -4.67 -13.05
N LEU A 113 -10.20 -5.93 -13.45
CA LEU A 113 -9.11 -6.92 -13.38
C LEU A 113 -7.90 -6.53 -14.23
N ALA A 114 -8.12 -6.10 -15.47
CA ALA A 114 -7.04 -5.71 -16.37
C ALA A 114 -6.26 -4.51 -15.80
N VAL A 115 -6.97 -3.52 -15.26
CA VAL A 115 -6.36 -2.33 -14.64
C VAL A 115 -5.61 -2.69 -13.36
N MET A 116 -6.16 -3.57 -12.51
CA MET A 116 -5.44 -4.05 -11.31
C MET A 116 -4.16 -4.78 -11.68
N LEU A 117 -4.22 -5.72 -12.63
CA LEU A 117 -3.03 -6.46 -13.07
C LEU A 117 -1.96 -5.52 -13.65
N PHE A 118 -2.39 -4.56 -14.48
CA PHE A 118 -1.48 -3.54 -15.01
C PHE A 118 -0.86 -2.69 -13.91
N SER A 119 -1.68 -2.22 -12.95
CA SER A 119 -1.22 -1.42 -11.82
C SER A 119 -0.22 -2.19 -10.94
N MET A 120 -0.47 -3.48 -10.72
CA MET A 120 0.43 -4.35 -9.96
C MET A 120 1.80 -4.49 -10.64
N VAL A 121 1.85 -4.63 -11.97
CA VAL A 121 3.13 -4.67 -12.72
C VAL A 121 3.88 -3.35 -12.57
N VAL A 122 3.18 -2.22 -12.72
CA VAL A 122 3.77 -0.89 -12.56
C VAL A 122 4.27 -0.67 -11.13
N ALA A 123 3.53 -1.11 -10.12
CA ALA A 123 3.92 -1.02 -8.71
C ALA A 123 5.17 -1.87 -8.41
N ILE A 124 5.30 -3.08 -8.98
CA ILE A 124 6.50 -3.91 -8.83
C ILE A 124 7.73 -3.22 -9.43
N ILE A 125 7.61 -2.68 -10.65
CA ILE A 125 8.71 -1.98 -11.32
C ILE A 125 9.14 -0.75 -10.51
N THR A 126 8.16 0.04 -10.08
CA THR A 126 8.39 1.28 -9.32
C THR A 126 9.00 0.98 -7.95
N SER A 127 8.50 -0.03 -7.25
CA SER A 127 9.05 -0.47 -5.95
C SER A 127 10.52 -0.85 -6.06
N ARG A 128 10.89 -1.63 -7.09
CA ARG A 128 12.30 -2.03 -7.31
C ARG A 128 13.18 -0.81 -7.60
N TYR A 129 12.73 0.07 -8.48
CA TYR A 129 13.45 1.30 -8.80
C TYR A 129 13.67 2.18 -7.56
N LEU A 130 12.62 2.43 -6.78
CA LEU A 130 12.71 3.23 -5.55
C LEU A 130 13.58 2.58 -4.48
N HIS A 131 13.50 1.26 -4.33
CA HIS A 131 14.34 0.52 -3.38
C HIS A 131 15.83 0.60 -3.76
N GLU A 132 16.15 0.48 -5.05
CA GLU A 132 17.55 0.62 -5.48
C GLU A 132 18.09 2.02 -5.22
N VAL A 133 17.29 3.06 -5.52
CA VAL A 133 17.71 4.44 -5.26
C VAL A 133 17.78 4.73 -3.76
N SER A 134 16.87 4.17 -2.94
CA SER A 134 16.88 4.38 -1.49
C SER A 134 18.15 3.84 -0.83
N ILE A 135 18.66 2.69 -1.26
CA ILE A 135 19.93 2.11 -0.79
C ILE A 135 21.11 2.99 -1.23
N ARG A 136 21.15 3.40 -2.51
CA ARG A 136 22.28 4.19 -3.05
C ARG A 136 22.41 5.55 -2.37
N GLU A 137 21.29 6.20 -2.11
CA GLU A 137 21.23 7.57 -1.60
C GLU A 137 20.95 7.63 -0.09
N GLY A 138 20.73 6.50 0.59
CA GLY A 138 20.52 6.40 2.03
C GLY A 138 19.36 7.26 2.55
N SER A 139 18.19 7.21 1.88
CA SER A 139 17.02 8.03 2.24
C SER A 139 15.90 7.21 2.86
N SER A 140 15.59 7.51 4.13
CA SER A 140 14.45 6.93 4.87
C SER A 140 13.09 7.28 4.26
N VAL A 141 12.98 8.37 3.49
CA VAL A 141 11.75 8.77 2.80
C VAL A 141 11.51 7.89 1.58
N LEU A 142 12.52 7.68 0.74
CA LEU A 142 12.41 6.77 -0.41
C LEU A 142 12.23 5.32 0.03
N GLU A 143 12.84 4.91 1.14
CA GLU A 143 12.66 3.58 1.72
C GLU A 143 11.22 3.34 2.18
N ALA A 144 10.61 4.33 2.84
CA ALA A 144 9.19 4.27 3.21
C ALA A 144 8.27 4.17 1.98
N ASP A 145 8.55 4.97 0.95
CA ASP A 145 7.78 4.95 -0.31
C ASP A 145 7.97 3.63 -1.08
N ALA A 146 9.18 3.06 -1.09
CA ALA A 146 9.43 1.73 -1.68
C ALA A 146 8.66 0.63 -0.97
N THR A 147 8.63 0.69 0.37
CA THR A 147 7.94 -0.26 1.25
C THR A 147 6.43 -0.19 1.04
N HIS A 148 5.89 1.02 0.85
CA HIS A 148 4.49 1.26 0.50
C HIS A 148 4.07 0.51 -0.76
N PHE A 149 4.81 0.68 -1.87
CA PHE A 149 4.50 -0.02 -3.12
C PHE A 149 4.56 -1.55 -2.97
N THR A 150 5.47 -2.09 -2.16
CA THR A 150 5.47 -3.53 -1.87
C THR A 150 4.21 -3.99 -1.12
N SER A 151 3.74 -3.20 -0.15
CA SER A 151 2.50 -3.48 0.57
C SER A 151 1.28 -3.44 -0.35
N ASP A 152 1.24 -2.50 -1.29
CA ASP A 152 0.16 -2.38 -2.28
C ASP A 152 0.12 -3.61 -3.24
N VAL A 153 1.29 -4.10 -3.66
CA VAL A 153 1.40 -5.34 -4.45
C VAL A 153 0.88 -6.55 -3.66
N LEU A 154 1.24 -6.66 -2.37
CA LEU A 154 0.74 -7.75 -1.52
C LEU A 154 -0.79 -7.67 -1.32
N GLY A 155 -1.31 -6.45 -1.16
CA GLY A 155 -2.76 -6.20 -1.10
C GLY A 155 -3.46 -6.63 -2.39
N SER A 156 -2.91 -6.25 -3.54
CA SER A 156 -3.41 -6.63 -4.87
C SER A 156 -3.42 -8.15 -5.07
N ILE A 157 -2.36 -8.85 -4.64
CA ILE A 157 -2.30 -10.32 -4.69
C ILE A 157 -3.39 -10.94 -3.81
N ALA A 158 -3.61 -10.41 -2.60
CA ALA A 158 -4.65 -10.91 -1.70
C ALA A 158 -6.06 -10.75 -2.29
N VAL A 159 -6.34 -9.61 -2.94
CA VAL A 159 -7.61 -9.36 -3.65
C VAL A 159 -7.78 -10.30 -4.84
N LEU A 160 -6.73 -10.49 -5.66
CA LEU A 160 -6.76 -11.42 -6.80
C LEU A 160 -6.99 -12.86 -6.34
N ALA A 161 -6.35 -13.29 -5.26
CA ALA A 161 -6.56 -14.61 -4.66
C ALA A 161 -8.01 -14.76 -4.14
N GLY A 162 -8.54 -13.73 -3.47
CA GLY A 162 -9.94 -13.69 -3.03
C GLY A 162 -10.93 -13.80 -4.18
N LEU A 163 -10.70 -13.08 -5.28
CA LEU A 163 -11.53 -13.15 -6.48
C LEU A 163 -11.41 -14.52 -7.17
N GLY A 164 -10.21 -15.09 -7.23
CA GLY A 164 -9.98 -16.45 -7.73
C GLY A 164 -10.75 -17.52 -6.94
N MET A 165 -10.74 -17.43 -5.61
CA MET A 165 -11.53 -18.32 -4.74
C MET A 165 -13.03 -18.13 -4.92
N ALA A 166 -13.50 -16.89 -5.09
CA ALA A 166 -14.91 -16.60 -5.36
C ALA A 166 -15.37 -17.12 -6.74
N ALA A 167 -14.49 -17.06 -7.76
CA ALA A 167 -14.75 -17.57 -9.11
C ALA A 167 -14.70 -19.11 -9.18
N ALA A 168 -13.89 -19.77 -8.35
CA ALA A 168 -13.82 -21.22 -8.24
C ALA A 168 -15.08 -21.87 -7.65
N GLY A 169 -16.11 -21.09 -7.28
CA GLY A 169 -17.43 -21.60 -6.95
C GLY A 169 -17.52 -22.25 -5.58
N PHE A 170 -16.76 -21.77 -4.58
CA PHE A 170 -17.15 -22.06 -3.20
C PHE A 170 -18.56 -21.52 -2.96
N PRO A 171 -19.52 -22.36 -2.56
CA PRO A 171 -20.91 -21.93 -2.44
C PRO A 171 -20.97 -20.73 -1.49
N ARG A 172 -21.60 -19.66 -1.98
CA ARG A 172 -22.03 -18.51 -1.17
C ARG A 172 -23.15 -18.98 -0.24
N GLU A 173 -22.82 -19.83 0.72
CA GLU A 173 -23.72 -20.26 1.77
C GLU A 173 -23.60 -19.30 2.95
N THR A 174 -23.81 -18.02 2.68
CA THR A 174 -23.87 -16.93 3.66
C THR A 174 -25.12 -16.98 4.56
N ARG A 175 -25.94 -18.03 4.47
CA ARG A 175 -27.08 -18.25 5.37
C ARG A 175 -26.68 -18.94 6.69
N SER A 176 -25.51 -19.58 6.77
CA SER A 176 -25.07 -20.27 7.99
C SER A 176 -24.23 -19.41 8.94
N LEU A 177 -23.70 -18.27 8.49
CA LEU A 177 -22.82 -17.42 9.32
C LEU A 177 -23.56 -16.69 10.44
N GLN A 178 -24.87 -16.41 10.31
CA GLN A 178 -25.67 -15.85 11.40
C GLN A 178 -25.96 -16.89 12.50
N SER A 179 -26.19 -18.15 12.13
CA SER A 179 -26.34 -19.26 13.10
C SER A 179 -25.00 -19.71 13.70
N TRP A 180 -23.91 -19.59 12.95
CA TRP A 180 -22.55 -19.88 13.42
C TRP A 180 -22.03 -18.80 14.38
N TRP A 181 -22.29 -17.52 14.13
CA TRP A 181 -21.93 -16.46 15.09
C TRP A 181 -22.67 -16.61 16.44
N GLY A 182 -23.93 -17.05 16.42
CA GLY A 182 -24.68 -17.34 17.63
C GLY A 182 -24.16 -18.57 18.41
N SER A 183 -23.52 -19.52 17.74
CA SER A 183 -23.07 -20.78 18.34
C SER A 183 -21.56 -20.83 18.64
N SER A 184 -20.74 -20.02 17.96
CA SER A 184 -19.28 -19.96 18.14
C SER A 184 -18.82 -18.92 19.16
N CYS A 185 -19.72 -18.07 19.67
CA CYS A 185 -19.37 -17.11 20.72
C CYS A 185 -19.04 -17.79 22.07
N SER A 186 -19.34 -19.08 22.25
CA SER A 186 -18.95 -19.88 23.41
C SER A 186 -17.65 -20.68 23.23
N THR A 187 -17.03 -20.68 22.04
CA THR A 187 -15.88 -21.52 21.72
C THR A 187 -14.82 -20.77 20.91
N CYS A 188 -14.41 -19.61 21.42
CA CYS A 188 -13.20 -18.92 21.00
C CYS A 188 -12.20 -19.06 22.16
N PRO A 189 -11.18 -19.95 22.06
CA PRO A 189 -9.92 -19.53 21.43
C PRO A 189 -9.08 -20.71 20.87
N MET A 190 -8.84 -20.83 19.55
CA MET A 190 -7.68 -21.66 19.11
C MET A 190 -7.19 -21.49 17.67
N THR A 191 -7.95 -20.92 16.73
CA THR A 191 -7.55 -20.92 15.30
C THR A 191 -6.75 -19.70 14.83
N PHE A 192 -6.53 -18.69 15.68
CA PHE A 192 -5.63 -17.57 15.36
C PHE A 192 -4.13 -17.90 15.58
N GLN A 193 -3.82 -19.09 16.08
CA GLN A 193 -2.44 -19.51 16.43
C GLN A 193 -1.61 -20.03 15.24
N ALA A 194 -2.23 -20.41 14.12
CA ALA A 194 -1.53 -21.14 13.04
C ALA A 194 -0.83 -20.25 11.99
N GLY A 195 -1.20 -18.97 11.86
CA GLY A 195 -0.61 -18.05 10.86
C GLY A 195 0.53 -17.16 11.37
N GLN A 196 0.69 -17.03 12.68
CA GLN A 196 1.68 -16.13 13.29
C GLN A 196 3.16 -16.58 13.18
N PRO A 197 3.53 -17.88 13.26
CA PRO A 197 4.95 -18.25 13.30
C PRO A 197 5.65 -18.04 11.95
N ALA A 198 4.94 -18.11 10.82
CA ALA A 198 5.51 -17.89 9.49
C ALA A 198 5.87 -16.41 9.27
N CYS A 199 4.97 -15.49 9.62
CA CYS A 199 5.18 -14.06 9.45
C CYS A 199 6.27 -13.52 10.40
N TYR A 200 6.30 -14.02 11.66
CA TYR A 200 7.34 -13.68 12.63
C TYR A 200 8.74 -14.15 12.16
N SER A 201 8.84 -15.34 11.56
CA SER A 201 10.12 -15.88 11.08
C SER A 201 10.69 -15.16 9.86
N ILE A 202 9.84 -14.55 9.03
CA ILE A 202 10.25 -13.76 7.85
C ILE A 202 10.67 -12.36 8.27
N TRP A 203 10.00 -11.77 9.26
CA TRP A 203 10.32 -10.46 9.83
C TRP A 203 11.66 -10.48 10.61
N HIS A 204 11.92 -11.53 11.39
CA HIS A 204 13.21 -11.65 12.09
C HIS A 204 14.40 -11.92 11.17
N ARG A 205 14.18 -12.63 10.05
CA ARG A 205 15.24 -12.95 9.08
C ARG A 205 15.69 -11.71 8.29
N THR A 206 14.79 -10.75 8.09
CA THR A 206 15.08 -9.46 7.45
C THR A 206 15.79 -8.49 8.40
N GLU A 207 15.48 -8.54 9.69
CA GLU A 207 16.19 -7.74 10.71
C GLU A 207 17.65 -8.21 10.92
N GLU A 208 17.90 -9.51 10.83
CA GLU A 208 19.24 -10.09 10.99
C GLU A 208 20.16 -9.81 9.77
N SER A 209 19.59 -9.72 8.56
CA SER A 209 20.34 -9.28 7.36
C SER A 209 20.72 -7.80 7.42
N SER A 210 19.86 -6.97 8.01
CA SER A 210 20.11 -5.53 8.19
C SER A 210 21.23 -5.27 9.19
N ARG A 211 21.34 -6.07 10.27
CA ARG A 211 22.43 -5.94 11.25
C ARG A 211 23.80 -6.33 10.70
N ARG A 212 23.90 -7.32 9.79
CA ARG A 212 25.17 -7.71 9.12
C ARG A 212 25.67 -6.68 8.11
N LEU A 213 24.77 -5.92 7.50
CA LEU A 213 25.13 -4.83 6.59
C LEU A 213 25.60 -3.56 7.33
N LYS A 214 25.22 -3.41 8.60
CA LYS A 214 25.66 -2.30 9.47
C LYS A 214 27.01 -2.53 10.16
N SER A 215 27.57 -3.74 10.06
CA SER A 215 28.85 -4.14 10.69
C SER A 215 29.99 -4.35 9.69
N ARG A 216 29.82 -3.89 8.44
CA ARG A 216 30.85 -3.78 7.40
C ARG A 216 30.94 -2.34 6.95
#